data_AF-A0A841L6U2-F1
#
_entry.id   AF-A0A841L6U2-F1
#
_cell.length_a   1.000
_cell.length_b   1.000
_cell.length_c   1.000
_cell.angle_alpha   90.00
_cell.angle_beta   90.00
_cell.angle_gamma   90.00
#
_symmetry.space_group_name_H-M   'P 1'
#
loop_
_entity.id
_entity.type
_entity.pdbx_description
1 polymer ?
#
loop_
_entity_poly.entity_id
_entity_poly.type
_entity_poly.pdbx_seq_one_letter_code
_entity_poly.pdbx_strand_id
1 'polypeptide(L)'
;MANSSYIGNKYLILGIKDKPGEDREICGIDANEFIDSSVYQNVIMQYIEPELRVDYFPINYLDKKLGVVMIHEGNNNRPYIVKKKYSYGQKVQA
;
A
#
# COMPACT_ATOMS: atom_id res chain seq x y z
N MET A 1 -6.96 -7.19 -1.83
CA MET A 1 -6.02 -7.87 -0.90
C MET A 1 -6.51 -7.93 0.54
N ALA A 2 -6.89 -6.82 1.19
CA ALA A 2 -7.32 -6.81 2.60
C ALA A 2 -8.49 -7.79 2.88
N ASN A 3 -9.50 -7.84 2.02
CA ASN A 3 -10.65 -8.77 2.11
C ASN A 3 -10.37 -10.19 1.58
N SER A 4 -9.12 -10.53 1.22
CA SER A 4 -8.77 -11.90 0.82
C SER A 4 -8.96 -12.88 1.97
N SER A 5 -9.35 -14.12 1.65
CA SER A 5 -9.44 -15.24 2.59
C SER A 5 -8.07 -15.72 3.09
N TYR A 6 -6.96 -15.30 2.45
CA TYR A 6 -5.61 -15.65 2.86
C TYR A 6 -5.32 -15.23 4.31
N ILE A 7 -4.66 -16.14 5.04
CA ILE A 7 -4.22 -15.99 6.43
C ILE A 7 -2.71 -15.78 6.44
N GLY A 8 -2.25 -14.72 7.11
CA GLY A 8 -0.86 -14.29 7.12
C GLY A 8 -0.70 -12.86 6.59
N ASN A 9 0.52 -12.34 6.72
CA ASN A 9 0.87 -11.01 6.23
C ASN A 9 0.76 -10.95 4.71
N LYS A 10 0.20 -9.86 4.19
CA LYS A 10 0.04 -9.63 2.75
C LYS A 10 0.91 -8.46 2.35
N TYR A 11 1.54 -8.54 1.18
CA TYR A 11 2.48 -7.54 0.72
C TYR A 11 2.07 -7.03 -0.65
N LEU A 12 2.11 -5.71 -0.81
CA LEU A 12 2.03 -5.03 -2.09
C LEU A 12 3.41 -4.42 -2.37
N ILE A 13 4.01 -4.81 -3.49
CA ILE A 13 5.33 -4.33 -3.90
C ILE A 13 5.15 -3.25 -4.96
N LEU A 14 5.69 -2.06 -4.70
CA LEU A 14 5.67 -0.90 -5.57
C LEU A 14 7.03 -0.77 -6.29
N GLY A 15 7.03 -0.20 -7.49
CA GLY A 15 8.23 -0.10 -8.33
C GLY A 15 8.44 -1.29 -9.27
N ILE A 16 7.40 -2.10 -9.50
CA ILE A 16 7.38 -3.20 -10.47
C ILE A 16 6.40 -2.85 -11.59
N LYS A 17 6.81 -3.03 -12.84
CA LYS A 17 5.90 -3.08 -14.00
C LYS A 17 5.52 -4.53 -14.25
N ASP A 18 4.23 -4.81 -14.09
CA ASP A 18 3.61 -6.08 -14.42
C ASP A 18 2.69 -5.83 -15.63
N LYS A 19 3.02 -6.44 -16.76
CA LYS A 19 2.21 -6.38 -17.98
C LYS A 19 1.80 -7.79 -18.38
N PRO A 20 0.54 -8.02 -18.80
CA PRO A 20 0.10 -9.33 -19.24
C PRO A 20 0.95 -9.86 -20.40
N GLY A 21 1.58 -11.02 -20.20
CA GLY A 21 2.38 -11.70 -21.23
C GLY A 21 3.85 -11.25 -21.31
N GLU A 22 4.30 -10.33 -20.46
CA GLU A 22 5.71 -9.94 -20.32
C GLU A 22 6.25 -10.38 -18.94
N ASP A 23 7.56 -10.60 -18.85
CA ASP A 23 8.22 -10.77 -17.57
C ASP A 23 8.09 -9.50 -16.71
N ARG A 24 8.06 -9.68 -15.39
CA ARG A 24 8.01 -8.56 -14.44
C ARG A 24 9.29 -7.74 -14.52
N GLU A 25 9.15 -6.47 -14.85
CA GLU A 25 10.27 -5.54 -14.86
C GLU A 25 10.35 -4.80 -13.52
N ILE A 26 11.51 -4.87 -12.87
CA ILE A 26 11.79 -4.11 -11.65
C ILE A 26 12.26 -2.72 -12.09
N CYS A 27 11.46 -1.69 -11.85
CA CYS A 27 11.76 -0.32 -12.27
C CYS A 27 12.40 0.50 -11.16
N GLY A 28 12.04 0.22 -9.91
CA GLY A 28 12.41 1.05 -8.77
C GLY A 28 11.47 2.26 -8.59
N ILE A 29 11.66 2.97 -7.49
CA ILE A 29 10.99 4.23 -7.14
C ILE A 29 12.08 5.24 -6.77
N ASP A 30 11.91 6.52 -7.11
CA ASP A 30 12.87 7.55 -6.73
C ASP A 30 12.91 7.71 -5.20
N ALA A 31 14.10 7.97 -4.65
CA ALA A 31 14.27 8.09 -3.21
C ALA A 31 13.43 9.22 -2.59
N ASN A 32 13.14 10.27 -3.36
CA ASN A 32 12.35 11.42 -2.90
C ASN A 32 10.83 11.17 -2.92
N GLU A 33 10.37 10.07 -3.52
CA GLU A 33 8.95 9.70 -3.58
C GLU A 33 8.52 8.86 -2.36
N PHE A 34 9.46 8.35 -1.58
CA PHE A 34 9.16 7.62 -0.35
C PHE A 34 8.68 8.57 0.73
N ILE A 35 7.46 8.34 1.23
CA ILE A 35 6.87 9.04 2.36
C ILE A 35 6.76 8.11 3.57
N ASP A 36 6.56 8.69 4.77
CA ASP A 36 6.48 7.93 6.01
C ASP A 36 5.24 7.02 6.07
N SER A 37 5.38 5.86 6.72
CA SER A 37 4.29 4.89 6.95
C SER A 37 3.06 5.52 7.61
N SER A 38 3.28 6.46 8.53
CA SER A 38 2.22 7.18 9.24
C SER A 38 1.33 7.97 8.29
N VAL A 39 1.87 8.49 7.18
CA VAL A 39 1.08 9.23 6.17
C VAL A 39 0.09 8.28 5.50
N TYR A 40 0.54 7.09 5.08
CA TYR A 40 -0.33 6.07 4.52
C TYR A 40 -1.37 5.58 5.53
N GLN A 41 -0.95 5.30 6.76
CA GLN A 41 -1.85 4.85 7.82
C GLN A 41 -2.95 5.88 8.10
N ASN A 42 -2.61 7.17 8.16
CA ASN A 42 -3.58 8.25 8.35
C ASN A 42 -4.61 8.31 7.20
N VAL A 43 -4.16 8.22 5.95
CA VAL A 43 -5.08 8.20 4.79
C VAL A 43 -5.99 6.97 4.86
N ILE A 44 -5.45 5.79 5.18
CA ILE A 44 -6.26 4.56 5.30
C ILE A 44 -7.32 4.70 6.40
N MET A 45 -6.97 5.21 7.58
CA MET A 45 -7.93 5.41 8.68
C MET A 45 -9.07 6.37 8.33
N GLN A 46 -8.76 7.44 7.57
CA GLN A 46 -9.75 8.43 7.14
C GLN A 46 -10.75 7.86 6.13
N TYR A 47 -10.29 6.96 5.25
CA TYR A 47 -11.06 6.52 4.09
C TYR A 47 -11.54 5.06 4.17
N ILE A 48 -11.08 4.24 5.12
CA ILE A 48 -11.44 2.82 5.24
C ILE A 48 -12.01 2.51 6.63
N GLU A 49 -13.06 1.68 6.69
CA GLU A 49 -13.54 1.02 7.92
C GLU A 49 -13.70 -0.49 7.74
N PRO A 50 -13.54 -1.26 8.82
CA PRO A 50 -13.01 -0.85 10.13
C PRO A 50 -11.49 -0.54 10.05
N GLU A 51 -10.86 -0.21 11.17
CA GLU A 51 -9.42 0.14 11.19
C GLU A 51 -8.60 -0.97 10.52
N LEU A 52 -7.88 -0.59 9.46
CA LEU A 52 -6.94 -1.43 8.74
C LEU A 52 -5.53 -0.95 9.06
N ARG A 53 -4.73 -1.80 9.68
CA ARG A 53 -3.32 -1.51 9.98
C ARG A 53 -2.43 -1.94 8.83
N VAL A 54 -1.62 -1.01 8.35
CA VAL A 54 -0.58 -1.30 7.36
C VAL A 54 0.72 -0.65 7.77
N ASP A 55 1.81 -1.23 7.31
CA ASP A 55 3.13 -0.61 7.32
C ASP A 55 3.60 -0.33 5.91
N TYR A 56 4.36 0.74 5.75
CA TYR A 56 5.07 1.06 4.52
C TYR A 56 6.57 1.25 4.79
N PHE A 57 7.39 0.54 4.04
CA PHE A 57 8.85 0.65 4.16
C PHE A 57 9.56 0.39 2.82
N PRO A 58 10.71 1.04 2.58
CA PRO A 58 11.54 0.76 1.42
C PRO A 58 12.38 -0.51 1.61
N ILE A 59 12.64 -1.22 0.51
CA ILE A 59 13.66 -2.28 0.43
C ILE A 59 14.59 -2.02 -0.76
N ASN A 60 15.84 -2.48 -0.66
CA ASN A 60 16.77 -2.49 -1.79
C ASN A 60 16.76 -3.88 -2.43
N TYR A 61 16.55 -3.95 -3.74
CA TYR A 61 16.53 -5.20 -4.51
C TYR A 61 17.12 -4.97 -5.91
N LEU A 62 18.15 -5.73 -6.29
CA LEU A 62 18.89 -5.59 -7.55
C LEU A 62 19.27 -4.13 -7.86
N ASP A 63 19.88 -3.45 -6.89
CA ASP A 63 20.30 -2.04 -6.96
C ASP A 63 19.16 -1.04 -7.20
N LYS A 64 17.91 -1.46 -7.03
CA LYS A 64 16.72 -0.61 -7.12
C LYS A 64 16.00 -0.53 -5.78
N LYS A 65 15.48 0.65 -5.47
CA LYS A 65 14.61 0.88 -4.30
C LYS A 65 13.18 0.53 -4.64
N LEU A 66 12.57 -0.34 -3.84
CA LEU A 66 11.16 -0.73 -3.97
C LEU A 66 10.40 -0.33 -2.72
N GLY A 67 9.13 0.02 -2.88
CA GLY A 67 8.23 0.27 -1.75
C GLY A 67 7.47 -1.00 -1.39
N VAL A 68 7.35 -1.30 -0.10
CA VAL A 68 6.55 -2.43 0.38
C VAL A 68 5.44 -1.89 1.26
N VAL A 69 4.19 -2.15 0.88
CA VAL A 69 3.04 -1.97 1.77
C VAL A 69 2.69 -3.34 2.36
N MET A 70 2.80 -3.47 3.67
CA MET A 70 2.50 -4.68 4.41
C MET A 70 1.15 -4.54 5.11
N ILE A 71 0.23 -5.45 4.84
CA ILE A 71 -1.04 -5.58 5.54
C ILE A 71 -0.87 -6.69 6.58
N HIS A 72 -0.92 -6.32 7.86
CA HIS A 72 -0.73 -7.27 8.95
C HIS A 72 -1.79 -8.37 8.97
N GLU A 73 -1.40 -9.57 9.36
CA GLU A 73 -2.31 -10.69 9.58
C GLU A 73 -3.33 -10.42 10.69
N GLY A 74 -2.98 -9.58 11.68
CA GLY A 74 -3.85 -9.21 12.82
C GLY A 74 -5.10 -8.42 12.44
N ASN A 75 -5.25 -8.05 11.17
CA ASN A 75 -6.42 -7.38 10.61
C ASN A 75 -7.60 -8.36 10.44
N ASN A 76 -8.29 -8.66 11.52
CA ASN A 76 -9.38 -9.66 11.58
C ASN A 76 -10.79 -9.09 11.40
N ASN A 77 -10.95 -7.76 11.38
CA ASN A 77 -12.25 -7.10 11.36
C ASN A 77 -12.84 -6.98 9.93
N ARG A 78 -12.72 -8.02 9.11
CA ARG A 78 -13.19 -8.00 7.71
C ARG A 78 -14.73 -8.10 7.69
N PRO A 79 -15.45 -7.48 6.73
CA PRO A 79 -14.92 -6.82 5.53
C PRO A 79 -14.50 -5.36 5.75
N TYR A 80 -13.43 -4.95 5.08
CA TYR A 80 -13.01 -3.56 4.96
C TYR A 80 -13.70 -2.88 3.78
N ILE A 81 -14.21 -1.68 4.01
CA ILE A 81 -15.02 -0.89 3.08
C ILE A 81 -14.45 0.54 3.03
N VAL A 82 -14.53 1.16 1.87
CA VAL A 82 -14.13 2.56 1.68
C VAL A 82 -15.28 3.48 2.13
N LYS A 83 -15.07 4.26 3.20
CA LYS A 83 -16.04 5.19 3.82
C LYS A 83 -16.46 6.34 2.90
N LYS A 84 -15.48 6.90 2.19
CA LYS A 84 -15.64 8.11 1.37
C LYS A 84 -14.90 7.89 0.06
N LYS A 85 -15.44 8.40 -1.05
CA LYS A 85 -14.70 8.40 -2.32
C LYS A 85 -13.41 9.20 -2.14
N TYR A 86 -12.28 8.53 -2.25
CA TYR A 86 -10.98 9.18 -2.37
C TYR A 86 -10.81 9.62 -3.83
N SER A 87 -10.87 10.92 -4.09
CA SER A 87 -10.59 11.49 -5.42
C SER A 87 -9.19 12.09 -5.41
N TYR A 88 -8.29 11.52 -6.20
CA TYR A 88 -6.95 12.05 -6.41
C TYR A 88 -7.04 13.46 -7.01
N GLY A 89 -6.52 14.48 -6.30
CA GLY A 89 -6.50 15.88 -6.76
C GLY A 89 -7.38 16.87 -5.99
N GLN A 90 -8.12 16.45 -4.96
CA GLN A 90 -8.78 17.42 -4.08
C GLN A 90 -7.77 18.00 -3.09
N LYS A 91 -7.52 19.31 -3.17
CA LYS A 91 -6.71 20.05 -2.19
C LYS A 91 -7.33 19.84 -0.81
N VAL A 92 -6.55 19.28 0.11
CA VAL A 92 -6.84 19.36 1.55
C VAL A 92 -6.86 20.85 1.89
N GLN A 93 -8.05 21.40 2.14
CA GLN A 93 -8.17 22.75 2.70
C GLN A 93 -7.80 22.65 4.18
N ALA A 94 -6.83 23.48 4.57
CA ALA A 94 -6.43 23.72 5.95
C ALA A 94 -7.56 24.41 6.74
#